data_AF-A0AA97B162-F1
#
_entry.id   AF-A0AA97B162-F1
#
_cell.length_a   1.000
_cell.length_b   1.000
_cell.length_c   1.000
_cell.angle_alpha   90.00
_cell.angle_beta   90.00
_cell.angle_gamma   90.00
#
_symmetry.space_group_name_H-M   'P 1'
#
loop_
_entity.id
_entity.type
_entity.pdbx_description
1 polymer ?
#
loop_
_entity_poly.entity_id
_entity_poly.type
_entity_poly.pdbx_seq_one_letter_code
_entity_poly.pdbx_strand_id
1 'polypeptide(L)'
;MALIGLLSIKKLNSFGKNTGLLRFLLFWALSQLSLVGIAEAESVKDEQDKILMLLAYSIVFQDWVRPTDKNKRGHNIGAVLFDNDARKIVGAQLNSVLRCDDKTQHAEVRLMQQCLSEKCLGEKSQYLTKANVTIYTSLEPCMMCSGMMIFLGVSGVVYGQTDPDYGQSIERLKQSFDKNCGYEHSQCIVDKPGNYYTRRITSEPSKLLQKEKLDGAYFNYELLHGDYIVSFLLSDDAKEIYQEAFRNFKNLDIRHKENRSIYRQALSTLKQLENGELQLGYCPSWQSHHH
;
A
#
# COMPACT_ATOMS: atom_id res chain seq x y z
N MET A 1 20.38 -24.47 -1.18
CA MET A 1 20.52 -25.88 -0.75
C MET A 1 22.00 -26.16 -0.44
N ALA A 2 22.26 -27.23 0.32
CA ALA A 2 23.57 -27.79 0.68
C ALA A 2 24.37 -27.13 1.84
N LEU A 3 24.46 -27.90 2.94
CA LEU A 3 25.49 -27.92 3.99
C LEU A 3 25.90 -26.61 4.71
N ILE A 4 25.17 -26.29 5.79
CA ILE A 4 25.83 -26.06 7.10
C ILE A 4 25.15 -27.01 8.10
N GLY A 5 25.78 -28.15 8.34
CA GLY A 5 25.23 -29.20 9.19
C GLY A 5 25.62 -29.05 10.66
N LEU A 6 24.64 -29.20 11.55
CA LEU A 6 24.74 -30.02 12.78
C LEU A 6 26.09 -30.00 13.52
N LEU A 7 26.58 -28.83 13.94
CA LEU A 7 27.55 -28.75 15.03
C LEU A 7 26.83 -28.99 16.37
N SER A 8 26.67 -30.28 16.68
CA SER A 8 26.08 -30.76 17.92
C SER A 8 26.81 -30.19 19.14
N ILE A 9 26.05 -29.51 20.01
CA ILE A 9 26.52 -28.79 21.20
C ILE A 9 27.26 -29.70 22.22
N LYS A 10 27.18 -31.03 22.06
CA LYS A 10 27.71 -32.04 22.99
C LYS A 10 29.24 -32.21 23.04
N LYS A 11 30.05 -31.51 22.22
CA LYS A 11 31.52 -31.67 22.20
C LYS A 11 32.34 -30.50 22.78
N LEU A 12 31.71 -29.58 23.51
CA LEU A 12 32.35 -28.37 24.08
C LEU A 12 32.63 -28.42 25.61
N ASN A 13 32.54 -29.61 26.23
CA ASN A 13 32.59 -29.81 27.68
C ASN A 13 33.90 -30.39 28.25
N SER A 14 35.00 -30.45 27.47
CA SER A 14 36.27 -31.06 27.92
C SER A 14 37.50 -30.14 27.92
N PHE A 15 37.31 -28.81 27.90
CA PHE A 15 38.42 -27.85 28.04
C PHE A 15 38.18 -26.88 29.22
N GLY A 16 39.26 -26.63 29.97
CA GLY A 16 39.24 -26.12 31.34
C GLY A 16 38.76 -24.68 31.55
N LYS A 17 38.86 -24.22 32.81
CA LYS A 17 38.18 -23.05 33.41
C LYS A 17 38.49 -21.64 32.83
N ASN A 18 39.12 -21.51 31.67
CA ASN A 18 39.39 -20.23 30.98
C ASN A 18 38.60 -20.04 29.66
N THR A 19 37.51 -20.78 29.46
CA THR A 19 36.72 -20.75 28.21
C THR A 19 35.65 -19.64 28.15
N GLY A 20 35.39 -18.92 29.24
CA GLY A 20 34.36 -17.86 29.29
C GLY A 20 34.62 -16.71 28.32
N LEU A 21 35.80 -16.10 28.39
CA LEU A 21 36.18 -14.97 27.53
C LEU A 21 36.25 -15.38 26.05
N LEU A 22 36.80 -16.57 25.75
CA LEU A 22 36.91 -17.05 24.38
C LEU A 22 35.53 -17.37 23.77
N ARG A 23 34.59 -17.91 24.56
CA ARG A 23 33.19 -18.09 24.13
C ARG A 23 32.48 -16.75 23.92
N PHE A 24 32.70 -15.77 24.80
CA PHE A 24 32.15 -14.42 24.64
C PHE A 24 32.69 -13.72 23.40
N LEU A 25 34.00 -13.81 23.15
CA LEU A 25 34.63 -13.27 21.95
C LEU A 25 34.19 -14.00 20.68
N LEU A 26 33.96 -15.32 20.72
CA LEU A 26 33.37 -16.04 19.57
C LEU A 26 31.92 -15.63 19.34
N PHE A 27 31.09 -15.49 20.39
CA PHE A 27 29.70 -15.06 20.26
C PHE A 27 29.61 -13.60 19.77
N TRP A 28 30.48 -12.73 20.25
CA TRP A 28 30.57 -11.34 19.81
C TRP A 28 31.11 -11.24 18.39
N ALA A 29 32.15 -11.99 18.02
CA ALA A 29 32.64 -12.05 16.64
C ALA A 29 31.59 -12.65 15.68
N LEU A 30 30.85 -13.69 16.10
CA LEU A 30 29.75 -14.26 15.32
C LEU A 30 28.57 -13.29 15.21
N SER A 31 28.24 -12.51 16.25
CA SER A 31 27.19 -11.49 16.17
C SER A 31 27.61 -10.32 15.26
N GLN A 32 28.88 -9.92 15.28
CA GLN A 32 29.49 -8.95 14.36
C GLN A 32 29.54 -9.49 12.92
N LEU A 33 29.80 -10.78 12.72
CA LEU A 33 29.77 -11.45 11.40
C LEU A 33 28.34 -11.60 10.86
N SER A 34 27.32 -11.79 11.72
CA SER A 34 25.91 -11.68 11.31
C SER A 34 25.43 -10.25 11.09
N LEU A 35 26.17 -9.25 11.59
CA LEU A 35 25.92 -7.82 11.36
C LEU A 35 26.48 -7.32 10.02
N VAL A 36 27.38 -8.09 9.37
CA VAL A 36 27.56 -8.02 7.91
C VAL A 36 26.42 -8.78 7.23
N GLY A 37 25.19 -8.42 7.59
CA GLY A 37 24.02 -8.74 6.80
C GLY A 37 24.23 -8.11 5.43
N ILE A 38 24.39 -8.94 4.41
CA ILE A 38 24.36 -8.50 3.02
C ILE A 38 22.99 -7.85 2.85
N ALA A 39 22.95 -6.52 2.84
CA ALA A 39 21.76 -5.79 2.46
C ALA A 39 21.44 -6.23 1.03
N GLU A 40 20.37 -7.02 0.87
CA GLU A 40 19.96 -7.51 -0.44
C GLU A 40 19.83 -6.31 -1.37
N ALA A 41 20.47 -6.38 -2.53
CA ALA A 41 20.50 -5.26 -3.46
C ALA A 41 19.06 -4.95 -3.88
N GLU A 42 18.56 -3.78 -3.45
CA GLU A 42 17.23 -3.25 -3.74
C GLU A 42 16.86 -3.53 -5.20
N SER A 43 15.81 -4.31 -5.45
CA SER A 43 15.49 -4.74 -6.82
C SER A 43 14.86 -3.60 -7.63
N VAL A 44 14.82 -3.77 -8.96
CA VAL A 44 14.11 -2.83 -9.85
C VAL A 44 12.63 -2.67 -9.43
N LYS A 45 12.01 -3.76 -8.96
CA LYS A 45 10.62 -3.78 -8.45
C LYS A 45 10.48 -3.02 -7.13
N ASP A 46 11.41 -3.23 -6.18
CA ASP A 46 11.39 -2.54 -4.89
C ASP A 46 11.55 -1.03 -5.06
N GLU A 47 12.47 -0.59 -5.92
CA GLU A 47 12.66 0.83 -6.21
C GLU A 47 11.45 1.43 -6.95
N GLN A 48 10.82 0.69 -7.88
CA GLN A 48 9.56 1.10 -8.51
C GLN A 48 8.45 1.31 -7.46
N ASP A 49 8.27 0.35 -6.56
CA ASP A 49 7.23 0.42 -5.53
C ASP A 49 7.47 1.57 -4.55
N LYS A 50 8.74 1.79 -4.17
CA LYS A 50 9.23 2.95 -3.40
C LYS A 50 8.89 4.28 -4.10
N ILE A 51 9.17 4.44 -5.40
CA ILE A 51 8.83 5.66 -6.15
C ILE A 51 7.32 5.92 -6.11
N LEU A 52 6.50 4.90 -6.38
CA LEU A 52 5.06 5.04 -6.55
C LEU A 52 4.32 5.20 -5.22
N MET A 53 4.78 4.55 -4.15
CA MET A 53 4.29 4.81 -2.78
C MET A 53 4.70 6.18 -2.26
N LEU A 54 5.95 6.62 -2.52
CA LEU A 54 6.38 7.97 -2.16
C LEU A 54 5.58 9.05 -2.91
N LEU A 55 5.17 8.79 -4.17
CA LEU A 55 4.21 9.63 -4.89
C LEU A 55 2.82 9.63 -4.22
N ALA A 56 2.28 8.46 -3.85
CA ALA A 56 0.98 8.35 -3.20
C ALA A 56 0.92 9.11 -1.86
N TYR A 57 2.00 9.08 -1.07
CA TYR A 57 2.12 9.95 0.12
C TYR A 57 2.29 11.43 -0.27
N SER A 58 3.07 11.75 -1.31
CA SER A 58 3.33 13.13 -1.73
C SER A 58 2.08 13.87 -2.21
N ILE A 59 1.19 13.21 -2.96
CA ILE A 59 -0.08 13.82 -3.41
C ILE A 59 -1.01 14.12 -2.23
N VAL A 60 -1.03 13.28 -1.20
CA VAL A 60 -1.82 13.49 0.02
C VAL A 60 -1.23 14.63 0.87
N PHE A 61 0.11 14.69 0.99
CA PHE A 61 0.78 15.79 1.71
C PHE A 61 0.53 17.15 1.04
N GLN A 62 0.47 17.19 -0.28
CA GLN A 62 0.33 18.42 -1.05
C GLN A 62 -1.09 18.99 -1.02
N ASP A 63 -2.11 18.14 -1.01
CA ASP A 63 -3.52 18.49 -0.77
C ASP A 63 -3.96 17.99 0.63
N TRP A 64 -3.20 18.38 1.66
CA TRP A 64 -3.42 17.95 3.03
C TRP A 64 -4.64 18.64 3.66
N VAL A 65 -5.61 17.83 4.07
CA VAL A 65 -6.81 18.27 4.79
C VAL A 65 -6.52 18.42 6.29
N ARG A 66 -6.89 19.56 6.86
CA ARG A 66 -6.93 19.78 8.32
C ARG A 66 -8.34 19.51 8.88
N PRO A 67 -8.47 19.11 10.16
CA PRO A 67 -9.77 18.92 10.81
C PRO A 67 -10.72 20.13 10.69
N THR A 68 -10.14 21.34 10.71
CA THR A 68 -10.79 22.65 10.68
C THR A 68 -11.22 23.14 9.29
N ASP A 69 -10.87 22.44 8.21
CA ASP A 69 -11.18 22.88 6.85
C ASP A 69 -12.67 22.76 6.55
N LYS A 70 -13.34 23.91 6.33
CA LYS A 70 -14.79 23.97 6.08
C LYS A 70 -15.23 23.31 4.78
N ASN A 71 -14.34 23.26 3.78
CA ASN A 71 -14.58 22.66 2.46
C ASN A 71 -13.75 21.38 2.26
N LYS A 72 -13.46 20.64 3.35
CA LYS A 72 -12.62 19.44 3.33
C LYS A 72 -13.11 18.39 2.34
N ARG A 73 -12.19 17.80 1.57
CA ARG A 73 -12.53 16.68 0.68
C ARG A 73 -12.96 15.42 1.43
N GLY A 74 -12.36 15.16 2.59
CA GLY A 74 -12.58 13.93 3.35
C GLY A 74 -11.35 13.63 4.20
N HIS A 75 -10.89 12.39 4.16
CA HIS A 75 -9.73 11.92 4.92
C HIS A 75 -8.46 11.94 4.07
N ASN A 76 -7.28 12.04 4.70
CA ASN A 76 -5.98 12.09 4.01
C ASN A 76 -5.54 10.72 3.47
N ILE A 77 -6.30 10.23 2.47
CA ILE A 77 -6.09 8.99 1.73
C ILE A 77 -5.94 9.34 0.26
N GLY A 78 -4.94 8.75 -0.41
CA GLY A 78 -4.65 8.96 -1.83
C GLY A 78 -4.15 7.69 -2.50
N ALA A 79 -4.41 7.57 -3.79
CA ALA A 79 -4.08 6.39 -4.58
C ALA A 79 -3.54 6.75 -5.98
N VAL A 80 -2.62 5.94 -6.49
CA VAL A 80 -1.99 6.05 -7.82
C VAL A 80 -2.18 4.74 -8.58
N LEU A 81 -2.58 4.82 -9.86
CA LEU A 81 -2.70 3.66 -10.76
C LEU A 81 -1.48 3.62 -11.68
N PHE A 82 -0.83 2.46 -11.75
CA PHE A 82 0.33 2.23 -12.59
C PHE A 82 0.12 1.02 -13.51
N ASP A 83 0.44 1.18 -14.78
CA ASP A 83 0.51 0.10 -15.76
C ASP A 83 1.96 -0.40 -15.82
N ASN A 84 2.19 -1.65 -15.42
CA ASN A 84 3.52 -2.25 -15.36
C ASN A 84 4.06 -2.61 -16.75
N ASP A 85 3.19 -2.94 -17.71
CA ASP A 85 3.59 -3.35 -19.06
C ASP A 85 3.94 -2.12 -19.90
N ALA A 86 3.12 -1.05 -19.80
CA ALA A 86 3.41 0.25 -20.40
C ALA A 86 4.45 1.07 -19.60
N ARG A 87 4.80 0.64 -18.39
CA ARG A 87 5.63 1.35 -17.38
C ARG A 87 5.17 2.80 -17.17
N LYS A 88 3.86 3.00 -17.07
CA LYS A 88 3.19 4.31 -17.13
C LYS A 88 2.35 4.58 -15.90
N ILE A 89 2.46 5.79 -15.35
CA ILE A 89 1.49 6.31 -14.37
C ILE A 89 0.21 6.69 -15.14
N VAL A 90 -0.88 6.04 -14.78
CA VAL A 90 -2.16 6.12 -15.48
C VAL A 90 -3.02 7.24 -14.91
N GLY A 91 -3.02 7.39 -13.58
CA GLY A 91 -3.78 8.41 -12.87
C GLY A 91 -3.46 8.43 -11.38
N ALA A 92 -3.94 9.47 -10.70
CA ALA A 92 -3.83 9.64 -9.26
C ALA A 92 -5.08 10.34 -8.73
N GLN A 93 -5.63 9.87 -7.60
CA GLN A 93 -6.85 10.40 -6.99
C GLN A 93 -6.75 10.47 -5.47
N LEU A 94 -7.60 11.32 -4.89
CA LEU A 94 -7.72 11.55 -3.45
C LEU A 94 -9.15 11.33 -2.96
N ASN A 95 -9.30 10.81 -1.74
CA ASN A 95 -10.60 10.62 -1.10
C ASN A 95 -11.41 11.94 -1.06
N SER A 96 -12.67 11.91 -1.50
CA SER A 96 -13.53 13.08 -1.65
C SER A 96 -14.93 12.90 -1.02
N VAL A 97 -15.05 12.03 0.00
CA VAL A 97 -16.35 11.63 0.58
C VAL A 97 -17.16 12.76 1.20
N LEU A 98 -16.51 13.84 1.65
CA LEU A 98 -17.19 15.03 2.21
C LEU A 98 -17.41 16.12 1.15
N ARG A 99 -16.51 16.27 0.17
CA ARG A 99 -16.70 17.22 -0.94
C ARG A 99 -17.82 16.79 -1.90
N CYS A 100 -17.99 15.49 -2.10
CA CYS A 100 -18.98 14.93 -3.00
C CYS A 100 -20.29 14.49 -2.31
N ASP A 101 -20.37 14.61 -0.98
CA ASP A 101 -21.46 14.07 -0.14
C ASP A 101 -21.82 12.59 -0.46
N ASP A 102 -20.80 11.78 -0.72
CA ASP A 102 -20.93 10.40 -1.18
C ASP A 102 -19.83 9.54 -0.53
N LYS A 103 -20.26 8.64 0.36
CA LYS A 103 -19.36 7.75 1.11
C LYS A 103 -18.60 6.76 0.23
N THR A 104 -18.98 6.55 -1.03
CA THR A 104 -18.25 5.69 -1.96
C THR A 104 -16.99 6.36 -2.53
N GLN A 105 -16.82 7.67 -2.36
CA GLN A 105 -15.76 8.49 -2.99
C GLN A 105 -14.38 8.34 -2.32
N HIS A 106 -13.97 7.11 -2.06
CA HIS A 106 -12.62 6.72 -1.67
C HIS A 106 -11.63 6.97 -2.80
N ALA A 107 -10.35 7.12 -2.48
CA ALA A 107 -9.32 7.47 -3.47
C ALA A 107 -9.25 6.43 -4.60
N GLU A 108 -9.34 5.16 -4.23
CA GLU A 108 -9.26 4.00 -5.11
C GLU A 108 -10.50 3.88 -6.01
N VAL A 109 -11.71 4.14 -5.47
CA VAL A 109 -12.95 4.18 -6.26
C VAL A 109 -12.89 5.26 -7.32
N ARG A 110 -12.48 6.47 -6.93
CA ARG A 110 -12.33 7.62 -7.82
C ARG A 110 -11.29 7.36 -8.91
N LEU A 111 -10.15 6.76 -8.54
CA LEU A 111 -9.08 6.37 -9.45
C LEU A 111 -9.58 5.39 -10.52
N MET A 112 -10.38 4.41 -10.10
CA MET A 112 -10.95 3.43 -11.03
C MET A 112 -12.07 4.02 -11.90
N GLN A 113 -12.94 4.86 -11.35
CA GLN A 113 -13.95 5.59 -12.11
C GLN A 113 -13.31 6.49 -13.17
N GLN A 114 -12.25 7.23 -12.82
CA GLN A 114 -11.48 8.03 -13.76
C GLN A 114 -10.94 7.16 -14.90
N CYS A 115 -10.21 6.07 -14.57
CA CYS A 115 -9.67 5.19 -15.62
C CYS A 115 -10.75 4.65 -16.57
N LEU A 116 -11.90 4.22 -16.04
CA LEU A 116 -13.00 3.69 -16.85
C LEU A 116 -13.60 4.76 -17.76
N SER A 117 -13.81 5.98 -17.25
CA SER A 117 -14.36 7.10 -18.03
C SER A 117 -13.42 7.60 -19.13
N GLU A 118 -12.12 7.68 -18.85
CA GLU A 118 -11.07 8.08 -19.79
C GLU A 118 -10.65 6.95 -20.74
N LYS A 119 -11.21 5.74 -20.58
CA LYS A 119 -10.80 4.51 -21.27
C LYS A 119 -9.29 4.30 -21.20
N CYS A 120 -8.74 4.37 -19.98
CA CYS A 120 -7.31 4.56 -19.75
C CYS A 120 -6.39 3.47 -20.33
N LEU A 121 -6.95 2.30 -20.65
CA LEU A 121 -6.29 1.15 -21.28
C LEU A 121 -6.82 0.80 -22.69
N GLY A 122 -7.51 1.73 -23.34
CA GLY A 122 -7.98 1.61 -24.74
C GLY A 122 -9.48 1.41 -24.93
N GLU A 123 -9.93 1.51 -26.18
CA GLU A 123 -11.36 1.67 -26.50
C GLU A 123 -12.24 0.43 -26.28
N LYS A 124 -11.67 -0.78 -26.32
CA LYS A 124 -12.42 -2.04 -26.23
C LYS A 124 -12.56 -2.46 -24.77
N SER A 125 -13.70 -2.09 -24.18
CA SER A 125 -14.12 -2.41 -22.81
C SER A 125 -14.05 -3.92 -22.49
N GLN A 126 -12.88 -4.37 -22.01
CA GLN A 126 -12.64 -5.70 -21.45
C GLN A 126 -12.11 -5.60 -20.00
N TYR A 127 -12.52 -4.54 -19.29
CA TYR A 127 -12.05 -4.13 -17.97
C TYR A 127 -10.50 -4.03 -17.91
N LEU A 128 -9.89 -4.07 -16.72
CA LEU A 128 -8.44 -4.19 -16.55
C LEU A 128 -7.96 -5.64 -16.70
N THR A 129 -8.83 -6.61 -16.99
CA THR A 129 -8.57 -8.05 -16.86
C THR A 129 -7.41 -8.57 -17.73
N LYS A 130 -7.00 -7.80 -18.74
CA LYS A 130 -5.89 -8.10 -19.65
C LYS A 130 -4.64 -7.26 -19.41
N ALA A 131 -4.63 -6.41 -18.39
CA ALA A 131 -3.57 -5.45 -18.15
C ALA A 131 -2.94 -5.65 -16.78
N ASN A 132 -1.62 -5.57 -16.76
CA ASN A 132 -0.80 -5.74 -15.57
C ASN A 132 -0.75 -4.43 -14.76
N VAL A 133 -1.85 -4.07 -14.09
CA VAL A 133 -1.94 -2.81 -13.34
C VAL A 133 -1.81 -2.99 -11.83
N THR A 134 -1.10 -2.06 -11.18
CA THR A 134 -0.92 -2.00 -9.73
C THR A 134 -1.48 -0.68 -9.18
N ILE A 135 -2.21 -0.74 -8.07
CA ILE A 135 -2.63 0.44 -7.30
C ILE A 135 -1.67 0.62 -6.12
N TYR A 136 -1.20 1.85 -5.94
CA TYR A 136 -0.39 2.28 -4.81
C TYR A 136 -1.23 3.23 -3.96
N THR A 137 -1.62 2.81 -2.75
CA THR A 137 -2.58 3.54 -1.89
C THR A 137 -2.00 3.86 -0.52
N SER A 138 -2.24 5.07 0.01
CA SER A 138 -1.62 5.52 1.26
C SER A 138 -2.19 4.86 2.53
N LEU A 139 -3.39 4.27 2.42
CA LEU A 139 -4.06 3.42 3.42
C LEU A 139 -4.47 2.09 2.75
N GLU A 140 -4.44 1.00 3.51
CA GLU A 140 -4.90 -0.33 3.08
C GLU A 140 -6.36 -0.29 2.56
N PRO A 141 -6.68 -0.94 1.42
CA PRO A 141 -8.00 -0.79 0.80
C PRO A 141 -9.09 -1.53 1.59
N CYS A 142 -10.20 -0.82 1.86
CA CYS A 142 -11.37 -1.40 2.50
C CYS A 142 -12.15 -2.35 1.58
N MET A 143 -13.10 -3.11 2.15
CA MET A 143 -13.93 -4.12 1.46
C MET A 143 -14.56 -3.62 0.15
N MET A 144 -15.09 -2.40 0.13
CA MET A 144 -15.67 -1.77 -1.06
C MET A 144 -14.64 -1.59 -2.18
N CYS A 145 -13.48 -1.01 -1.84
CA CYS A 145 -12.38 -0.79 -2.78
C CYS A 145 -11.82 -2.13 -3.27
N SER A 146 -11.56 -3.09 -2.37
CA SER A 146 -11.06 -4.43 -2.70
C SER A 146 -11.97 -5.19 -3.65
N GLY A 147 -13.29 -5.20 -3.38
CA GLY A 147 -14.27 -5.85 -4.25
C GLY A 147 -14.29 -5.24 -5.66
N MET A 148 -14.29 -3.92 -5.76
CA MET A 148 -14.20 -3.22 -7.04
C MET A 148 -12.89 -3.53 -7.78
N MET A 149 -11.73 -3.53 -7.10
CA MET A 149 -10.44 -3.87 -7.70
C MET A 149 -10.44 -5.29 -8.29
N ILE A 150 -11.01 -6.26 -7.56
CA ILE A 150 -11.18 -7.65 -8.02
C ILE A 150 -12.11 -7.67 -9.26
N PHE A 151 -13.27 -7.01 -9.20
CA PHE A 151 -14.24 -6.98 -10.32
C PHE A 151 -13.76 -6.22 -11.57
N LEU A 152 -12.82 -5.28 -11.43
CA LEU A 152 -12.19 -4.61 -12.57
C LEU A 152 -10.93 -5.34 -13.07
N GLY A 153 -10.24 -6.08 -12.21
CA GLY A 153 -9.12 -6.95 -12.56
C GLY A 153 -7.74 -6.32 -12.34
N VAL A 154 -7.60 -5.54 -11.28
CA VAL A 154 -6.31 -5.04 -10.81
C VAL A 154 -5.38 -6.22 -10.49
N SER A 155 -4.11 -6.15 -10.91
CA SER A 155 -3.12 -7.23 -10.75
C SER A 155 -2.39 -7.17 -9.41
N GLY A 156 -2.32 -6.01 -8.76
CA GLY A 156 -1.76 -5.91 -7.42
C GLY A 156 -2.11 -4.60 -6.71
N VAL A 157 -1.99 -4.63 -5.40
CA VAL A 157 -2.03 -3.45 -4.53
C VAL A 157 -0.76 -3.41 -3.70
N VAL A 158 -0.16 -2.23 -3.59
CA VAL A 158 0.82 -1.91 -2.56
C VAL A 158 0.22 -0.82 -1.68
N TYR A 159 0.15 -1.04 -0.37
CA TYR A 159 -0.48 -0.09 0.55
C TYR A 159 0.48 0.48 1.58
N GLY A 160 0.17 1.67 2.07
CA GLY A 160 0.90 2.36 3.13
C GLY A 160 0.50 1.85 4.51
N GLN A 161 -0.24 2.67 5.24
CA GLN A 161 -0.70 2.35 6.59
C GLN A 161 -1.64 1.13 6.57
N THR A 162 -1.49 0.23 7.56
CA THR A 162 -2.42 -0.90 7.78
C THR A 162 -3.76 -0.37 8.30
N ASP A 163 -4.88 -0.91 7.84
CA ASP A 163 -6.21 -0.59 8.38
C ASP A 163 -6.68 -1.74 9.30
N PRO A 164 -6.71 -1.55 10.63
CA PRO A 164 -7.04 -2.64 11.57
C PRO A 164 -8.52 -3.07 11.48
N ASP A 165 -9.42 -2.15 11.10
CA ASP A 165 -10.85 -2.38 11.03
C ASP A 165 -11.23 -3.00 9.67
N TYR A 166 -10.82 -2.34 8.60
CA TYR A 166 -11.27 -2.60 7.23
C TYR A 166 -10.21 -3.24 6.33
N GLY A 167 -8.97 -3.42 6.80
CA GLY A 167 -7.89 -4.09 6.08
C GLY A 167 -8.12 -5.59 5.86
N GLN A 168 -7.12 -6.26 5.28
CA GLN A 168 -7.15 -7.66 4.84
C GLN A 168 -8.35 -7.99 3.94
N SER A 169 -8.96 -6.99 3.31
CA SER A 169 -10.23 -7.14 2.61
C SER A 169 -10.07 -7.92 1.30
N ILE A 170 -8.93 -7.80 0.62
CA ILE A 170 -8.61 -8.61 -0.55
C ILE A 170 -8.47 -10.09 -0.16
N GLU A 171 -7.87 -10.36 1.00
CA GLU A 171 -7.63 -11.70 1.55
C GLU A 171 -8.95 -12.33 1.97
N ARG A 172 -9.77 -11.58 2.71
CA ARG A 172 -11.14 -11.95 3.12
C ARG A 172 -12.01 -12.30 1.90
N LEU A 173 -11.96 -11.51 0.82
CA LEU A 173 -12.72 -11.75 -0.42
C LEU A 173 -12.20 -12.94 -1.27
N LYS A 174 -10.95 -13.38 -1.06
CA LYS A 174 -10.39 -14.59 -1.68
C LYS A 174 -10.74 -15.87 -0.90
N GLN A 175 -11.22 -15.76 0.34
CA GLN A 175 -11.70 -16.92 1.08
C GLN A 175 -12.90 -17.52 0.36
N SER A 176 -12.90 -18.84 0.23
CA SER A 176 -14.00 -19.57 -0.41
C SER A 176 -15.26 -19.52 0.52
N PHE A 177 -16.50 -19.51 -0.03
CA PHE A 177 -17.86 -19.63 0.61
C PHE A 177 -18.46 -21.07 0.77
N ASP A 178 -18.60 -21.61 2.00
CA ASP A 178 -18.95 -23.01 2.31
C ASP A 178 -20.44 -23.40 2.07
N LYS A 179 -20.78 -24.67 2.32
CA LYS A 179 -22.15 -25.19 2.46
C LYS A 179 -22.39 -26.07 3.71
N ASN A 180 -21.37 -26.66 4.33
CA ASN A 180 -21.53 -27.47 5.56
C ASN A 180 -21.40 -26.62 6.85
N CYS A 181 -21.26 -25.30 6.71
CA CYS A 181 -21.04 -24.40 7.83
C CYS A 181 -22.26 -23.60 8.23
N GLY A 182 -22.88 -24.01 9.33
CA GLY A 182 -23.76 -23.18 10.12
C GLY A 182 -22.98 -22.17 10.98
N TYR A 183 -23.67 -21.15 11.46
CA TYR A 183 -23.14 -20.03 12.26
C TYR A 183 -22.45 -20.44 13.59
N GLU A 184 -22.52 -21.71 14.00
CA GLU A 184 -22.02 -22.20 15.30
C GLU A 184 -20.59 -22.78 15.23
N HIS A 185 -20.03 -23.03 14.05
CA HIS A 185 -18.70 -23.64 13.89
C HIS A 185 -17.71 -22.70 13.20
N SER A 186 -16.68 -22.28 13.94
CA SER A 186 -15.68 -21.29 13.52
C SER A 186 -14.57 -21.85 12.60
N GLN A 187 -14.81 -22.95 11.87
CA GLN A 187 -13.83 -23.61 11.00
C GLN A 187 -14.52 -24.17 9.75
N CYS A 188 -14.35 -23.48 8.62
CA CYS A 188 -15.11 -23.66 7.37
C CYS A 188 -14.19 -23.58 6.16
N ILE A 189 -14.25 -24.55 5.25
CA ILE A 189 -13.17 -24.85 4.27
C ILE A 189 -13.59 -24.70 2.81
N VAL A 190 -14.82 -25.10 2.49
CA VAL A 190 -15.51 -24.81 1.23
C VAL A 190 -15.22 -25.71 0.03
N ASP A 191 -16.34 -26.14 -0.56
CA ASP A 191 -16.36 -27.04 -1.72
C ASP A 191 -16.78 -26.38 -3.05
N LYS A 192 -16.81 -25.04 -3.12
CA LYS A 192 -16.74 -24.30 -4.39
C LYS A 192 -15.84 -23.08 -4.25
N PRO A 193 -14.65 -23.01 -4.86
CA PRO A 193 -14.01 -21.72 -5.06
C PRO A 193 -14.99 -20.84 -5.82
N GLY A 194 -15.20 -19.60 -5.36
CA GLY A 194 -16.07 -18.65 -6.06
C GLY A 194 -15.60 -18.56 -7.50
N ASN A 195 -16.47 -18.90 -8.47
CA ASN A 195 -16.04 -19.12 -9.86
C ASN A 195 -15.82 -17.79 -10.63
N TYR A 196 -15.28 -16.80 -9.92
CA TYR A 196 -14.84 -15.48 -10.36
C TYR A 196 -13.41 -15.53 -10.93
N TYR A 197 -13.12 -16.52 -11.79
CA TYR A 197 -11.95 -16.56 -12.68
C TYR A 197 -10.62 -16.05 -12.08
N THR A 198 -10.26 -16.53 -10.87
CA THR A 198 -8.94 -16.44 -10.22
C THR A 198 -8.06 -15.24 -10.63
N ARG A 199 -8.61 -14.02 -10.54
CA ARG A 199 -7.82 -12.82 -10.80
C ARG A 199 -6.78 -12.69 -9.70
N ARG A 200 -5.52 -12.93 -10.07
CA ARG A 200 -4.37 -12.93 -9.16
C ARG A 200 -4.00 -11.49 -8.78
N ILE A 201 -4.85 -10.85 -8.01
CA ILE A 201 -4.52 -9.61 -7.32
C ILE A 201 -3.61 -9.94 -6.13
N THR A 202 -2.42 -9.35 -6.07
CA THR A 202 -1.61 -9.34 -4.84
C THR A 202 -2.01 -8.17 -3.94
N SER A 203 -1.73 -8.26 -2.65
CA SER A 203 -1.98 -7.21 -1.67
C SER A 203 -0.79 -7.20 -0.72
N GLU A 204 0.10 -6.24 -0.85
CA GLU A 204 1.39 -6.23 -0.16
C GLU A 204 1.58 -4.91 0.62
N PRO A 205 2.06 -4.96 1.86
CA PRO A 205 2.46 -3.75 2.58
C PRO A 205 3.68 -3.10 1.91
N SER A 206 3.74 -1.77 1.94
CA SER A 206 4.89 -1.01 1.47
C SER A 206 6.10 -1.26 2.37
N LYS A 207 7.26 -1.53 1.75
CA LYS A 207 8.57 -1.66 2.43
C LYS A 207 9.17 -0.33 2.90
N LEU A 208 8.46 0.79 2.77
CA LEU A 208 8.93 2.12 3.17
C LEU A 208 8.86 2.29 4.70
N LEU A 209 9.89 2.90 5.30
CA LEU A 209 9.90 3.23 6.74
C LEU A 209 8.70 4.07 7.19
N GLN A 210 8.12 4.88 6.28
CA GLN A 210 6.92 5.67 6.55
C GLN A 210 5.71 4.79 6.91
N LYS A 211 5.66 3.55 6.40
CA LYS A 211 4.63 2.56 6.71
C LYS A 211 4.66 2.18 8.19
N GLU A 212 5.82 1.73 8.67
CA GLU A 212 6.05 1.36 10.07
C GLU A 212 5.85 2.56 11.02
N LYS A 213 6.25 3.77 10.58
CA LYS A 213 6.00 5.00 11.33
C LYS A 213 4.51 5.32 11.48
N LEU A 214 3.71 5.15 10.41
CA LEU A 214 2.27 5.39 10.44
C LEU A 214 1.55 4.38 11.34
N ASP A 215 1.86 3.09 11.21
CA ASP A 215 1.27 2.04 12.05
C ASP A 215 1.61 2.25 13.53
N GLY A 216 2.89 2.56 13.86
CA GLY A 216 3.32 2.81 15.24
C GLY A 216 2.79 4.13 15.82
N ALA A 217 2.66 5.17 15.02
CA ALA A 217 2.04 6.43 15.44
C ALA A 217 0.53 6.28 15.67
N TYR A 218 -0.17 5.51 14.81
CA TYR A 218 -1.58 5.20 15.01
C TYR A 218 -1.81 4.40 16.29
N PHE A 219 -1.00 3.38 16.58
CA PHE A 219 -1.10 2.61 17.82
C PHE A 219 -1.02 3.51 19.07
N ASN A 220 -0.10 4.48 19.09
CA ASN A 220 -0.02 5.45 20.19
C ASN A 220 -1.22 6.41 20.22
N TYR A 221 -1.70 6.86 19.05
CA TYR A 221 -2.86 7.74 18.94
C TYR A 221 -4.14 7.06 19.44
N GLU A 222 -4.37 5.80 19.06
CA GLU A 222 -5.49 4.95 19.48
C GLU A 222 -5.47 4.73 21.01
N LEU A 223 -4.30 4.41 21.59
CA LEU A 223 -4.13 4.27 23.04
C LEU A 223 -4.44 5.56 23.82
N LEU A 224 -4.17 6.73 23.24
CA LEU A 224 -4.34 8.03 23.92
C LEU A 224 -5.74 8.63 23.74
N HIS A 225 -6.41 8.37 22.62
CA HIS A 225 -7.66 9.03 22.24
C HIS A 225 -8.85 8.08 22.10
N GLY A 226 -8.64 6.78 21.88
CA GLY A 226 -9.70 5.79 21.60
C GLY A 226 -10.43 6.05 20.28
N ASP A 227 -9.75 6.67 19.32
CA ASP A 227 -10.35 7.30 18.14
C ASP A 227 -9.81 6.67 16.84
N TYR A 228 -10.63 6.60 15.79
CA TYR A 228 -10.37 5.78 14.60
C TYR A 228 -9.20 6.24 13.73
N ILE A 229 -8.65 5.32 12.93
CA ILE A 229 -7.56 5.56 11.96
C ILE A 229 -7.80 6.75 11.02
N VAL A 230 -9.05 6.99 10.62
CA VAL A 230 -9.43 8.11 9.75
C VAL A 230 -9.44 9.47 10.44
N SER A 231 -9.44 9.50 11.78
CA SER A 231 -9.18 10.68 12.62
C SER A 231 -7.67 10.91 12.78
N PHE A 232 -6.89 9.85 13.06
CA PHE A 232 -5.43 9.90 13.10
C PHE A 232 -4.83 10.47 11.81
N LEU A 233 -5.34 10.08 10.64
CA LEU A 233 -4.89 10.61 9.35
C LEU A 233 -5.13 12.12 9.16
N LEU A 234 -5.87 12.80 10.05
CA LEU A 234 -6.02 14.26 10.07
C LEU A 234 -5.09 14.96 11.09
N SER A 235 -4.36 14.20 11.91
CA SER A 235 -3.44 14.70 12.94
C SER A 235 -2.16 15.31 12.35
N ASP A 236 -1.48 16.16 13.14
CA ASP A 236 -0.16 16.65 12.74
C ASP A 236 0.93 15.54 12.83
N ASP A 237 0.80 14.53 13.70
CA ASP A 237 1.71 13.36 13.75
C ASP A 237 1.73 12.59 12.41
N ALA A 238 0.54 12.28 11.88
CA ALA A 238 0.42 11.69 10.55
C ALA A 238 0.99 12.62 9.48
N LYS A 239 0.72 13.93 9.59
CA LYS A 239 1.21 14.94 8.65
C LYS A 239 2.74 14.98 8.57
N GLU A 240 3.44 14.91 9.70
CA GLU A 240 4.90 14.92 9.74
C GLU A 240 5.52 13.74 9.00
N ILE A 241 4.91 12.55 9.12
CA ILE A 241 5.36 11.34 8.41
C ILE A 241 5.13 11.48 6.89
N TYR A 242 3.99 12.04 6.48
CA TYR A 242 3.71 12.35 5.07
C TYR A 242 4.64 13.47 4.53
N GLN A 243 5.01 14.45 5.35
CA GLN A 243 5.99 15.50 5.01
C GLN A 243 7.41 14.93 4.86
N GLU A 244 7.78 13.95 5.68
CA GLU A 244 9.02 13.20 5.50
C GLU A 244 8.99 12.38 4.20
N ALA A 245 7.88 11.70 3.89
CA ALA A 245 7.68 10.99 2.63
C ALA A 245 7.89 11.93 1.42
N PHE A 246 7.28 13.11 1.44
CA PHE A 246 7.46 14.14 0.40
C PHE A 246 8.91 14.60 0.27
N ARG A 247 9.61 14.86 1.37
CA ARG A 247 11.04 15.23 1.34
C ARG A 247 11.91 14.09 0.77
N ASN A 248 11.63 12.85 1.14
CA ASN A 248 12.33 11.68 0.61
C ASN A 248 12.04 11.47 -0.88
N PHE A 249 10.81 11.74 -1.34
CA PHE A 249 10.41 11.70 -2.74
C PHE A 249 11.18 12.71 -3.60
N LYS A 250 11.27 13.97 -3.17
CA LYS A 250 11.94 15.04 -3.94
C LYS A 250 13.47 14.87 -4.00
N ASN A 251 14.07 14.12 -3.08
CA ASN A 251 15.51 13.87 -2.99
C ASN A 251 15.89 12.41 -3.34
N LEU A 252 15.04 11.71 -4.08
CA LEU A 252 15.22 10.28 -4.35
C LEU A 252 16.34 10.03 -5.38
N ASP A 253 17.40 9.34 -4.96
CA ASP A 253 18.41 8.81 -5.88
C ASP A 253 17.89 7.54 -6.57
N ILE A 254 18.05 7.48 -7.90
CA ILE A 254 17.49 6.43 -8.76
C ILE A 254 18.63 5.55 -9.31
N ARG A 255 18.76 4.39 -8.69
CA ARG A 255 19.80 3.39 -8.92
C ARG A 255 19.54 2.62 -10.21
N HIS A 256 18.31 2.20 -10.47
CA HIS A 256 17.95 1.43 -11.67
C HIS A 256 17.56 2.35 -12.82
N LYS A 257 18.19 2.15 -13.98
CA LYS A 257 17.99 3.03 -15.16
C LYS A 257 16.55 2.95 -15.68
N GLU A 258 15.96 1.77 -15.54
CA GLU A 258 14.60 1.37 -15.87
C GLU A 258 13.55 2.21 -15.14
N ASN A 259 13.86 2.71 -13.94
CA ASN A 259 12.93 3.45 -13.09
C ASN A 259 13.04 4.98 -13.25
N ARG A 260 14.06 5.47 -13.98
CA ARG A 260 14.24 6.91 -14.24
C ARG A 260 13.07 7.52 -15.01
N SER A 261 12.42 6.76 -15.88
CA SER A 261 11.19 7.20 -16.57
C SER A 261 10.00 7.28 -15.62
N ILE A 262 9.86 6.31 -14.70
CA ILE A 262 8.80 6.30 -13.68
C ILE A 262 8.96 7.48 -12.73
N TYR A 263 10.17 7.74 -12.22
CA TYR A 263 10.42 8.87 -11.33
C TYR A 263 10.15 10.22 -11.99
N ARG A 264 10.50 10.40 -13.28
CA ARG A 264 10.12 11.60 -14.05
C ARG A 264 8.61 11.75 -14.22
N GLN A 265 7.90 10.66 -14.50
CA GLN A 265 6.43 10.68 -14.55
C GLN A 265 5.85 11.08 -13.19
N ALA A 266 6.35 10.51 -12.10
CA ALA A 266 5.90 10.81 -10.75
C ALA A 266 6.10 12.29 -10.37
N LEU A 267 7.28 12.85 -10.69
CA LEU A 267 7.55 14.28 -10.53
C LEU A 267 6.62 15.15 -11.39
N SER A 268 6.27 14.69 -12.60
CA SER A 268 5.31 15.37 -13.48
C SER A 268 3.88 15.33 -12.92
N THR A 269 3.43 14.20 -12.39
CA THR A 269 2.11 14.04 -11.75
C THR A 269 1.99 14.95 -10.52
N LEU A 270 3.05 15.02 -9.70
CA LEU A 270 3.10 15.95 -8.56
C LEU A 270 3.05 17.42 -9.04
N LYS A 271 3.78 17.78 -10.09
CA LYS A 271 3.71 19.13 -10.66
C LYS A 271 2.34 19.47 -11.26
N GLN A 272 1.65 18.50 -11.87
CA GLN A 272 0.27 18.67 -12.34
C GLN A 272 -0.69 18.94 -11.18
N LEU A 273 -0.45 18.35 -10.01
CA LEU A 273 -1.18 18.69 -8.79
C LEU A 273 -0.86 20.12 -8.31
N GLU A 274 0.43 20.49 -8.24
CA GLU A 274 0.87 21.86 -7.90
C GLU A 274 0.23 22.93 -8.79
N ASN A 275 0.07 22.64 -10.09
CA ASN A 275 -0.53 23.54 -11.07
C ASN A 275 -2.08 23.51 -11.11
N GLY A 276 -2.74 22.60 -10.40
CA GLY A 276 -4.20 22.37 -10.51
C GLY A 276 -4.64 21.71 -11.83
N GLU A 277 -3.72 21.12 -12.58
CA GLU A 277 -3.96 20.39 -13.83
C GLU A 277 -4.50 18.96 -13.59
N LEU A 278 -4.20 18.37 -12.43
CA LEU A 278 -4.70 17.04 -12.05
C LEU A 278 -6.17 17.11 -11.61
N GLN A 279 -7.06 16.38 -12.32
CA GLN A 279 -8.52 16.42 -12.11
C GLN A 279 -8.98 15.68 -10.83
N LEU A 280 -8.63 16.22 -9.66
CA LEU A 280 -9.05 15.71 -8.36
C LEU A 280 -10.44 16.20 -7.90
N GLY A 281 -10.99 17.22 -8.55
CA GLY A 281 -12.22 17.90 -8.13
C GLY A 281 -13.53 17.28 -8.61
N TYR A 282 -13.51 16.38 -9.59
CA TYR A 282 -14.73 15.82 -10.18
C TYR A 282 -15.48 14.94 -9.18
N CYS A 283 -16.74 15.27 -8.90
CA CYS A 283 -17.67 14.42 -8.17
C CYS A 283 -18.69 13.86 -9.15
N PRO A 284 -18.83 12.53 -9.31
CA PRO A 284 -19.84 11.95 -10.17
C PRO A 284 -21.24 12.35 -9.69
N SER A 285 -21.93 13.20 -10.45
CA SER A 285 -23.33 13.48 -10.17
C SER A 285 -24.17 12.30 -10.68
N TRP A 286 -24.74 11.52 -9.76
CA TRP A 286 -25.86 10.62 -10.06
C TRP A 286 -27.11 11.46 -10.36
N GLN A 287 -27.11 12.22 -11.46
CA GLN A 287 -28.29 12.94 -11.91
C GLN A 287 -29.38 11.91 -12.17
N SER A 288 -30.52 12.10 -11.52
CA SER A 288 -31.68 11.26 -11.71
C SER A 288 -32.17 11.37 -13.16
N HIS A 289 -31.83 10.38 -13.96
CA HIS A 289 -32.64 10.02 -15.12
C HIS A 289 -34.00 9.52 -14.60
N HIS A 290 -34.86 10.48 -14.25
CA HIS A 290 -36.29 10.27 -14.12
C HIS A 290 -36.83 9.92 -15.50
N HIS A 291 -36.84 8.63 -15.79
CA HIS A 291 -37.66 8.01 -16.82
C HIS A 291 -39.06 7.72 -16.28
#